data_AF-A0A527N2T6-F1
#
_entry.id   AF-A0A527N2T6-F1
#
_cell.length_a   1.000
_cell.length_b   1.000
_cell.length_c   1.000
_cell.angle_alpha   90.00
_cell.angle_beta   90.00
_cell.angle_gamma   90.00
#
_symmetry.space_group_name_H-M   'P 1'
#
loop_
_entity.id
_entity.type
_entity.pdbx_description
1 polymer ?
#
loop_
_entity_poly.entity_id
_entity_poly.type
_entity_poly.pdbx_seq_one_letter_code
_entity_poly.pdbx_strand_id
1 'polypeptide(L)' 'MAGKKILMLVGEFSEEYEIFVFEQAMHAVGHTVHVVCPDKKAGDVLKTSLHDFEGHQTYTEKL' A
#
# COMPACT_ATOMS: atom_id res chain seq x y z
N MET A 1 -17.44 6.50 -15.91
CA MET A 1 -16.21 6.72 -16.70
C MET A 1 -15.52 5.36 -16.90
N ALA A 2 -14.75 5.16 -17.98
CA ALA A 2 -13.97 3.93 -18.12
C ALA A 2 -12.83 3.89 -17.08
N GLY A 3 -12.62 2.72 -16.48
CA GLY A 3 -11.53 2.45 -15.54
C GLY A 3 -10.15 2.82 -16.08
N LYS A 4 -9.22 3.09 -15.18
CA LYS A 4 -7.81 3.42 -15.49
C LYS A 4 -6.90 2.33 -14.94
N LYS A 5 -5.71 2.24 -15.51
CA LYS A 5 -4.62 1.41 -14.98
C LYS A 5 -3.68 2.29 -14.16
N ILE A 6 -3.44 1.92 -12.92
CA ILE A 6 -2.64 2.67 -11.95
C ILE A 6 -1.45 1.81 -11.57
N LEU A 7 -0.24 2.38 -11.61
CA LEU A 7 0.96 1.73 -11.08
C LEU A 7 1.24 2.33 -9.70
N MET A 8 1.23 1.49 -8.68
CA MET A 8 1.53 1.87 -7.30
C MET A 8 2.93 1.37 -6.94
N LEU A 9 3.83 2.32 -6.66
CA LEU A 9 5.20 2.02 -6.25
C LEU A 9 5.22 1.88 -4.73
N VAL A 10 5.65 0.73 -4.22
CA VAL A 10 5.78 0.46 -2.79
C VAL A 10 7.18 -0.07 -2.48
N GLY A 11 7.55 -0.01 -1.21
CA GLY A 11 8.71 -0.70 -0.65
C GLY A 11 8.31 -1.61 0.50
N GLU A 12 9.23 -2.46 0.94
CA GLU A 12 9.07 -3.13 2.24
C GLU A 12 9.00 -2.06 3.34
N PHE A 13 8.11 -2.26 4.32
CA PHE A 13 7.76 -1.35 5.42
C PHE A 13 7.10 -0.04 4.98
N SER A 14 6.57 0.05 3.75
CA SER A 14 5.55 1.05 3.44
C SER A 14 4.32 0.87 4.34
N GLU A 15 3.67 1.99 4.70
CA GLU A 15 2.54 2.00 5.63
C GLU A 15 1.36 1.21 5.03
N GLU A 16 0.79 0.33 5.86
CA GLU A 16 -0.18 -0.68 5.46
C GLU A 16 -1.46 -0.07 4.86
N TYR A 17 -2.05 0.91 5.53
CA TYR A 17 -3.28 1.54 5.08
C TYR A 17 -3.08 2.40 3.84
N GLU A 18 -1.94 3.07 3.70
CA GLU A 18 -1.61 3.81 2.48
C GLU A 18 -1.62 2.91 1.24
N ILE A 19 -1.29 1.63 1.40
CA ILE A 19 -1.35 0.62 0.33
C ILE A 19 -2.77 0.08 0.16
N PHE A 20 -3.30 -0.59 1.18
CA PHE A 20 -4.51 -1.40 1.04
C PHE A 20 -5.76 -0.55 0.85
N VAL A 21 -5.89 0.58 1.55
CA VAL A 21 -7.07 1.45 1.42
C VAL A 21 -7.11 2.06 0.02
N PHE A 22 -5.96 2.53 -0.48
CA PHE A 22 -5.88 3.08 -1.83
C PHE A 22 -6.21 2.01 -2.89
N GLU A 23 -5.57 0.84 -2.82
CA GLU A 23 -5.79 -0.26 -3.76
C GLU A 23 -7.27 -0.65 -3.82
N GLN A 24 -7.87 -0.91 -2.65
CA GLN A 24 -9.27 -1.33 -2.56
C GLN A 24 -10.24 -0.24 -3.03
N ALA A 25 -10.00 1.03 -2.65
CA ALA A 25 -10.84 2.14 -3.10
C ALA A 25 -10.81 2.31 -4.62
N MET A 26 -9.63 2.19 -5.24
CA MET A 26 -9.47 2.27 -6.69
C MET A 26 -10.16 1.08 -7.39
N HIS A 27 -10.03 -0.12 -6.85
CA HIS A 27 -10.76 -1.30 -7.34
C HIS A 27 -12.27 -1.10 -7.26
N ALA A 28 -12.79 -0.58 -6.14
CA ALA A 28 -14.23 -0.38 -5.92
C ALA A 28 -14.87 0.57 -6.94
N VAL A 29 -14.12 1.54 -7.46
CA VAL A 29 -14.61 2.49 -8.48
C VAL A 29 -14.21 2.11 -9.92
N GLY A 30 -13.73 0.88 -10.12
CA GLY A 30 -13.51 0.28 -11.44
C GLY A 30 -12.13 0.54 -12.06
N HIS A 31 -11.13 0.97 -11.28
CA HIS A 31 -9.73 1.01 -11.72
C HIS A 31 -9.05 -0.36 -11.55
N THR A 32 -7.94 -0.54 -12.26
CA THR A 32 -7.00 -1.65 -12.02
C THR A 32 -5.73 -1.07 -11.41
N VAL A 33 -5.31 -1.60 -10.27
CA VAL A 33 -4.06 -1.20 -9.61
C VAL A 33 -3.02 -2.31 -9.78
N HIS A 34 -1.80 -1.93 -10.12
CA HIS A 34 -0.64 -2.81 -10.13
C HIS A 34 0.31 -2.33 -9.04
N VAL A 35 0.38 -3.06 -7.92
CA VAL A 35 1.31 -2.80 -6.84
C VAL A 35 2.66 -3.45 -7.19
N VAL A 36 3.74 -2.68 -7.16
CA VAL A 36 5.09 -3.16 -7.49
C VAL A 36 6.11 -2.74 -6.44
N CYS A 37 6.98 -3.68 -6.09
CA CYS A 37 8.09 -3.49 -5.15
C CYS A 37 9.39 -3.98 -5.80
N PRO A 38 10.52 -3.27 -5.66
CA PRO A 38 11.83 -3.80 -6.04
C PRO A 38 12.07 -5.18 -5.42
N ASP A 39 12.74 -6.04 -6.17
CA ASP A 39 13.14 -7.40 -5.75
C ASP A 39 11.98 -8.35 -5.37
N LYS A 40 10.74 -7.98 -5.67
CA LYS A 40 9.55 -8.83 -5.50
C LYS A 40 8.90 -9.15 -6.84
N LYS A 41 8.26 -10.31 -6.91
CA LYS A 41 7.46 -10.77 -8.04
C LYS A 41 5.98 -10.82 -7.66
N ALA A 42 5.11 -10.90 -8.66
CA ALA A 42 3.69 -11.10 -8.44
C ALA A 42 3.46 -12.39 -7.62
N GLY A 43 2.71 -12.28 -6.52
CA GLY A 43 2.46 -13.36 -5.57
C GLY A 43 3.41 -13.38 -4.36
N ASP A 44 4.51 -12.63 -4.38
CA ASP A 44 5.36 -12.47 -3.20
C ASP A 44 4.66 -11.61 -2.15
N VAL A 45 4.90 -11.94 -0.87
CA VAL A 45 4.38 -11.16 0.26
C VAL A 45 5.21 -9.90 0.44
N LEU A 46 4.53 -8.75 0.50
CA LEU A 46 5.10 -7.48 0.92
C LEU A 46 5.08 -7.40 2.44
N LYS A 47 6.19 -7.03 3.07
CA LYS A 47 6.17 -6.64 4.49
C LYS A 47 5.70 -5.19 4.56
N THR A 48 4.63 -4.93 5.28
CA THR A 48 4.10 -3.59 5.54
C THR A 48 4.54 -3.11 6.92
N SER A 49 4.28 -1.83 7.21
CA SER A 49 4.39 -1.28 8.56
C SER A 49 3.07 -0.63 8.97
N LEU A 50 2.81 -0.57 10.27
CA LEU A 50 1.72 0.22 10.82
C LEU A 50 2.31 1.43 11.55
N HIS A 51 1.90 2.63 11.13
CA HIS A 51 2.32 3.88 11.75
C HIS A 51 1.21 4.40 12.65
N ASP A 52 1.43 4.36 13.96
CA ASP A 52 0.44 4.82 14.94
C ASP A 52 1.01 5.81 15.97
N PHE A 53 0.21 6.80 16.33
CA PHE A 53 0.57 7.83 17.28
C PHE A 53 0.17 7.43 18.71
N GLU A 54 1.14 6.97 19.49
CA GLU A 54 0.92 6.47 20.85
C GLU A 54 1.33 7.49 21.93
N GLY A 55 1.17 8.78 21.65
CA GLY A 55 1.52 9.88 22.58
C GLY A 55 2.96 10.40 22.46
N HIS A 56 3.68 9.99 21.42
CA HIS A 56 5.01 10.52 21.07
C HIS A 56 4.91 11.68 20.06
N GLN A 57 6.00 12.41 19.85
CA GLN A 57 6.07 13.50 18.86
C GLN A 57 5.87 12.99 17.41
N THR A 58 6.20 11.73 17.16
CA THR A 58 6.01 11.04 15.88
C THR A 58 5.38 9.67 16.12
N TYR A 59 5.02 8.98 15.04
CA TYR A 59 4.46 7.64 15.12
C TYR A 59 5.47 6.61 15.65
N THR A 60 4.92 5.55 16.21
CA THR A 60 5.61 4.26 16.39
C THR A 60 5.42 3.43 15.13
N GLU A 61 6.46 2.70 14.72
CA GLU A 61 6.39 1.77 13.60
C GLU A 61 6.26 0.34 14.12
N LYS A 62 5.24 -0.38 13.67
CA LYS A 62 4.94 -1.77 14.04
C LYS A 62 4.97 -2.67 12.82
N LEU A 63 5.31 -3.95 13.02
CA LEU A 63 5.36 -5.00 12.01
C LEU A 63 4.06 -5.81 11.95
#